data_AF-A0A662NUM5-F1
#
_entry.id   AF-A0A662NUM5-F1
#
_cell.length_a   1.000
_cell.length_b   1.000
_cell.length_c   1.000
_cell.angle_alpha   90.00
_cell.angle_beta   90.00
_cell.angle_gamma   90.00
#
_symmetry.space_group_name_H-M   'P 1'
#
loop_
_entity.id
_entity.type
_entity.pdbx_description
1 polymer ?
#
loop_
_entity_poly.entity_id
_entity_poly.type
_entity_poly.pdbx_seq_one_letter_code
_entity_poly.pdbx_strand_id
1 'polypeptide(L)'
;MRVWTHIAGGESSWLLVRAMGGGGAVDPFSFAFSAVGSLLPDIDTPESLLGKLFPGSRYLSERFGHRTITHSLFGACFFGVLSLPLWLILGHFQWWLAFLVGYLSHLLLDMATVEGIELFWPFPGRAVFPGKDELRLDQSSPASVKVEGAVCVSLVFLSGALLPLSQVGITGALRRAIGGIEATLPEYREFSSDYSLFLSGTLWARLSGEVFQGEFPIAGTHGNGYVILVGDTLYSVGEGEEYDLNPAGKVRLIRGPPAKEEVLRVDLSGRPLGDLFSYLGSTGYAFGTLELEEPISPPILPDCFNPIRGSSRITLEFAREKDLLPFADSMVREGVVLVRRRVSREDPVPLPPETVVNFVRPVSFRLKVVSLSDLWVKEGDELEEGDPLCVLATPELREAHRQLVQAKRIGGLLGALLEWLAGMNLESLRQKNLFLSPIVGTVERIELEEGDEDGLTVQVYIRPGRLDLSRTGEGNPGDSSACDIDSYFVSPRIDHVIKRVLLKLIDSARETIDIAIYSFTDDDLGEAIVRAFRRGVRVRVIMDSGQPKARGG
;
A
#
# COMPACT_ATOMS: atom_id res chain seq x y z
N MET A 1 -5.82 -29.22 29.23
CA MET A 1 -6.61 -29.90 28.16
C MET A 1 -5.64 -30.77 27.35
N ARG A 2 -6.02 -31.34 26.20
CA ARG A 2 -5.14 -32.10 25.30
C ARG A 2 -4.30 -31.15 24.45
N VAL A 3 -3.12 -31.63 24.05
CA VAL A 3 -2.11 -30.93 23.23
C VAL A 3 -2.73 -30.21 22.02
N TRP A 4 -3.55 -30.91 21.22
CA TRP A 4 -4.11 -30.34 19.99
C TRP A 4 -5.07 -29.17 20.25
N THR A 5 -5.83 -29.22 21.35
CA THR A 5 -6.72 -28.13 21.76
C THR A 5 -5.92 -26.88 22.13
N HIS A 6 -4.78 -27.05 22.81
CA HIS A 6 -3.90 -25.94 23.17
C HIS A 6 -3.22 -25.32 21.95
N ILE A 7 -2.73 -26.12 21.01
CA ILE A 7 -2.15 -25.61 19.76
C ILE A 7 -3.21 -24.83 18.98
N ALA A 8 -4.40 -25.42 18.77
CA ALA A 8 -5.48 -24.74 18.05
C ALA A 8 -5.92 -23.43 18.74
N GLY A 9 -5.95 -23.43 20.08
CA GLY A 9 -6.20 -22.23 20.90
C GLY A 9 -5.14 -21.16 20.71
N GLY A 10 -3.85 -21.55 20.76
CA GLY A 10 -2.71 -20.66 20.55
C GLY A 10 -2.75 -20.00 19.18
N GLU A 11 -2.95 -20.78 18.12
CA GLU A 11 -3.01 -20.24 16.76
C GLU A 11 -4.21 -19.32 16.53
N SER A 12 -5.39 -19.69 17.02
CA SER A 12 -6.59 -18.84 16.90
C SER A 12 -6.40 -17.50 17.63
N SER A 13 -5.75 -17.54 18.80
CA SER A 13 -5.48 -16.36 19.63
C SER A 13 -4.41 -15.47 18.98
N TRP A 14 -3.37 -16.07 18.39
CA TRP A 14 -2.34 -15.34 17.65
C TRP A 14 -2.92 -14.64 16.41
N LEU A 15 -3.72 -15.36 15.62
CA LEU A 15 -4.39 -14.81 14.45
C LEU A 15 -5.33 -13.65 14.81
N LEU A 16 -6.03 -13.75 15.94
CA LEU A 16 -6.88 -12.67 16.45
C LEU A 16 -6.07 -11.43 16.82
N VAL A 17 -4.96 -11.59 17.56
CA VAL A 17 -4.07 -10.47 17.92
C VAL A 17 -3.50 -9.81 16.67
N ARG A 18 -3.08 -10.59 15.67
CA ARG A 18 -2.63 -10.05 14.37
C ARG A 18 -3.73 -9.27 13.64
N ALA A 19 -4.95 -9.80 13.61
CA ALA A 19 -6.09 -9.12 13.02
C ALA A 19 -6.40 -7.78 13.71
N MET A 20 -6.30 -7.74 15.04
CA MET A 20 -6.46 -6.50 15.81
C MET A 20 -5.29 -5.52 15.61
N GLY A 21 -4.08 -6.02 15.40
CA GLY A 21 -2.86 -5.23 15.20
C GLY A 21 -2.67 -4.61 13.82
N GLY A 22 -3.70 -4.64 12.95
CA GLY A 22 -3.65 -4.04 11.61
C GLY A 22 -3.26 -5.00 10.47
N GLY A 23 -3.04 -6.28 10.77
CA GLY A 23 -2.71 -7.30 9.77
C GLY A 23 -1.27 -7.27 9.28
N GLY A 24 -0.97 -8.02 8.21
CA GLY A 24 0.36 -8.11 7.59
C GLY A 24 0.71 -9.51 7.08
N ALA A 25 1.86 -9.63 6.41
CA ALA A 25 2.34 -10.88 5.84
C ALA A 25 2.48 -11.98 6.91
N VAL A 26 1.99 -13.18 6.59
CA VAL A 26 2.02 -14.35 7.48
C VAL A 26 3.46 -14.84 7.60
N ASP A 27 4.02 -14.82 8.82
CA ASP A 27 5.36 -15.32 9.10
C ASP A 27 5.27 -16.72 9.75
N PRO A 28 5.77 -17.79 9.10
CA PRO A 28 5.68 -19.15 9.62
C PRO A 28 6.32 -19.34 11.00
N PHE A 29 7.38 -18.59 11.32
CA PHE A 29 8.06 -18.71 12.61
C PHE A 29 7.18 -18.23 13.77
N SER A 30 6.36 -17.21 13.56
CA SER A 30 5.41 -16.76 14.58
C SER A 30 4.39 -17.84 14.99
N PHE A 31 3.93 -18.69 14.07
CA PHE A 31 3.07 -19.84 14.37
C PHE A 31 3.84 -20.88 15.20
N ALA A 32 5.09 -21.19 14.81
CA ALA A 32 5.92 -22.10 15.57
C ALA A 32 6.12 -21.63 17.04
N PHE A 33 6.39 -20.35 17.25
CA PHE A 33 6.55 -19.79 18.59
C PHE A 33 5.23 -19.73 19.37
N SER A 34 4.10 -19.46 18.72
CA SER A 34 2.76 -19.56 19.32
C SER A 34 2.47 -20.99 19.80
N ALA A 35 2.72 -21.99 18.96
CA ALA A 35 2.57 -23.40 19.30
C ALA A 35 3.46 -23.79 20.49
N VAL A 36 4.74 -23.39 20.49
CA VAL A 36 5.66 -23.63 21.62
C VAL A 36 5.15 -22.98 22.90
N GLY A 37 4.72 -21.72 22.84
CA GLY A 37 4.15 -21.01 23.99
C GLY A 37 2.91 -21.70 24.54
N SER A 38 2.03 -22.17 23.64
CA SER A 38 0.79 -22.87 24.01
C SER A 38 0.98 -24.24 24.65
N LEU A 39 2.18 -24.83 24.56
CA LEU A 39 2.48 -26.12 25.18
C LEU A 39 3.33 -25.98 26.43
N LEU A 40 4.01 -24.86 26.60
CA LEU A 40 5.01 -24.67 27.64
C LEU A 40 4.48 -24.80 29.09
N PRO A 41 3.26 -24.34 29.43
CA PRO A 41 2.75 -24.50 30.80
C PRO A 41 2.72 -25.96 31.28
N ASP A 42 2.46 -26.91 30.38
CA ASP A 42 2.41 -28.36 30.64
C ASP A 42 3.79 -29.00 30.86
N ILE A 43 4.88 -28.24 30.91
CA ILE A 43 6.22 -28.76 31.24
C ILE A 43 6.29 -29.38 32.66
N ASP A 44 5.32 -29.07 33.52
CA ASP A 44 5.14 -29.63 34.86
C ASP A 44 4.53 -31.03 34.86
N THR A 45 4.05 -31.55 33.72
CA THR A 45 3.49 -32.91 33.61
C THR A 45 4.46 -33.88 32.92
N PRO A 46 4.96 -34.91 33.62
CA PRO A 46 5.92 -35.87 33.04
C PRO A 46 5.40 -36.65 31.82
N GLU A 47 4.08 -36.66 31.61
CA GLU A 47 3.41 -37.42 30.56
C GLU A 47 3.18 -36.59 29.28
N SER A 48 3.29 -35.26 29.36
CA SER A 48 3.16 -34.36 28.20
C SER A 48 4.37 -34.43 27.27
N LEU A 49 4.21 -33.92 26.04
CA LEU A 49 5.28 -33.89 25.05
C LEU A 49 6.52 -33.14 25.55
N LEU A 50 6.33 -32.00 26.22
CA LEU A 50 7.43 -31.19 26.75
C LEU A 50 7.96 -31.71 28.09
N GLY A 51 7.09 -32.23 28.95
CA GLY A 51 7.53 -32.82 30.22
C GLY A 51 8.32 -34.13 30.05
N LYS A 52 8.11 -34.87 28.95
CA LYS A 52 8.96 -36.01 28.55
C LYS A 52 10.36 -35.60 28.09
N LEU A 53 10.48 -34.41 27.50
CA LEU A 53 11.76 -33.86 27.02
C LEU A 53 12.54 -33.17 28.15
N PHE A 54 11.86 -32.70 29.20
CA PHE A 54 12.49 -32.00 30.32
C PHE A 54 12.67 -32.91 31.56
N PRO A 55 13.91 -33.28 31.95
CA PRO A 55 14.15 -34.22 33.05
C PRO A 55 13.76 -33.70 34.44
N GLY A 56 13.50 -32.39 34.59
CA GLY A 56 13.03 -31.78 35.84
C GLY A 56 11.51 -31.79 36.04
N SER A 57 10.73 -32.28 35.06
CA SER A 57 9.26 -32.29 35.11
C SER A 57 8.73 -33.08 36.31
N ARG A 58 9.34 -34.23 36.60
CA ARG A 58 9.00 -35.08 37.74
C ARG A 58 9.23 -34.39 39.08
N TYR A 59 10.32 -33.63 39.21
CA TYR A 59 10.63 -32.88 40.42
C TYR A 59 9.63 -31.72 40.66
N LEU A 60 9.27 -31.01 39.59
CA LEU A 60 8.26 -29.95 39.64
C LEU A 60 6.89 -30.50 40.03
N SER A 61 6.47 -31.60 39.39
CA SER A 61 5.20 -32.29 39.65
C SER A 61 5.11 -32.79 41.10
N GLU A 62 6.16 -33.45 41.59
CA GLU A 62 6.19 -34.02 42.96
C GLU A 62 6.27 -32.94 44.05
N ARG A 63 6.88 -31.77 43.77
CA ARG A 63 7.09 -30.71 44.78
C ARG A 63 5.98 -29.66 44.83
N PHE A 64 5.40 -29.30 43.68
CA PHE A 64 4.46 -28.18 43.58
C PHE A 64 3.09 -28.57 43.01
N GLY A 65 2.91 -29.81 42.54
CA GLY A 65 1.68 -30.26 41.91
C GLY A 65 1.47 -29.70 40.50
N HIS A 66 0.55 -30.31 39.74
CA HIS A 66 0.18 -29.85 38.41
C HIS A 66 -0.75 -28.62 38.47
N ARG A 67 -0.61 -27.69 37.52
CA ARG A 67 -1.42 -26.46 37.37
C ARG A 67 -1.21 -25.40 38.44
N THR A 68 0.01 -25.35 39.01
CA THR A 68 0.41 -24.35 40.01
C THR A 68 1.35 -23.30 39.38
N ILE A 69 2.66 -23.41 39.57
CA ILE A 69 3.65 -22.38 39.20
C ILE A 69 3.63 -22.07 37.70
N THR A 70 3.64 -23.09 36.85
CA THR A 70 3.66 -22.91 35.38
C THR A 70 2.32 -22.42 34.85
N HIS A 71 1.23 -22.57 35.60
CA HIS A 71 -0.11 -22.14 35.21
C HIS A 71 -0.54 -20.85 35.92
N SER A 72 0.44 -20.01 36.28
CA SER A 72 0.23 -18.74 36.96
C SER A 72 0.67 -17.56 36.10
N LEU A 73 0.19 -16.36 36.42
CA LEU A 73 0.70 -15.11 35.83
C LEU A 73 2.19 -14.93 36.14
N PHE A 74 2.65 -15.41 37.29
CA PHE A 74 4.08 -15.42 37.61
C PHE A 74 4.87 -16.29 36.63
N GLY A 75 4.37 -17.49 36.31
CA GLY A 75 4.94 -18.37 35.29
C GLY A 75 4.95 -17.71 33.91
N ALA A 76 3.83 -17.13 33.50
CA ALA A 76 3.71 -16.40 32.23
C ALA A 76 4.72 -15.24 32.13
N CYS A 77 4.86 -14.44 33.19
CA CYS A 77 5.86 -13.37 33.26
C CYS A 77 7.29 -13.91 33.20
N PHE A 78 7.60 -14.98 33.94
CA PHE A 78 8.93 -15.59 33.95
C PHE A 78 9.34 -16.09 32.56
N PHE A 79 8.48 -16.88 31.90
CA PHE A 79 8.76 -17.37 30.55
C PHE A 79 8.67 -16.27 29.48
N GLY A 80 7.85 -15.25 29.70
CA GLY A 80 7.82 -14.03 28.89
C GLY A 80 9.16 -13.28 28.94
N VAL A 81 9.75 -13.14 30.12
CA VAL A 81 11.08 -12.53 30.29
C VAL A 81 12.17 -13.42 29.68
N LEU A 82 12.10 -14.74 29.91
CA LEU A 82 13.06 -15.69 29.37
C LEU A 82 13.09 -15.71 27.83
N SER A 83 11.95 -15.43 27.19
CA SER A 83 11.83 -15.35 25.73
C SER A 83 12.14 -13.97 25.14
N LEU A 84 12.42 -12.93 25.95
CA LEU A 84 12.78 -11.58 25.47
C LEU A 84 13.94 -11.53 24.46
N PRO A 85 14.96 -12.41 24.50
CA PRO A 85 15.99 -12.45 23.46
C PRO A 85 15.46 -12.60 22.03
N LEU A 86 14.29 -13.23 21.82
CA LEU A 86 13.63 -13.30 20.51
C LEU A 86 13.33 -11.91 19.95
N TRP A 87 12.98 -10.97 20.83
CA TRP A 87 12.76 -9.57 20.45
C TRP A 87 14.05 -8.77 20.47
N LEU A 88 14.77 -8.76 21.60
CA LEU A 88 15.85 -7.80 21.83
C LEU A 88 17.17 -8.13 21.10
N ILE A 89 17.42 -9.42 20.82
CA ILE A 89 18.65 -9.87 20.15
C ILE A 89 18.38 -10.18 18.69
N LEU A 90 17.31 -10.95 18.43
CA LEU A 90 16.98 -11.36 17.05
C LEU A 90 16.14 -10.31 16.30
N GLY A 91 15.64 -9.27 16.97
CA GLY A 91 14.85 -8.20 16.34
C GLY A 91 13.41 -8.59 16.00
N HIS A 92 12.94 -9.78 16.41
CA HIS A 92 11.64 -10.31 16.02
C HIS A 92 10.61 -10.19 17.14
N PHE A 93 10.09 -8.97 17.34
CA PHE A 93 9.03 -8.69 18.33
C PHE A 93 7.81 -9.62 18.17
N GLN A 94 7.41 -9.90 16.93
CA GLN A 94 6.25 -10.74 16.62
C GLN A 94 6.42 -12.19 17.12
N TRP A 95 7.66 -12.71 17.18
CA TRP A 95 7.93 -14.06 17.68
C TRP A 95 7.74 -14.14 19.19
N TRP A 96 8.28 -13.15 19.90
CA TRP A 96 8.10 -13.01 21.35
C TRP A 96 6.63 -12.83 21.72
N LEU A 97 5.92 -11.97 20.99
CA LEU A 97 4.49 -11.74 21.22
C LEU A 97 3.66 -12.99 20.92
N ALA A 98 3.93 -13.69 19.81
CA ALA A 98 3.23 -14.93 19.46
C ALA A 98 3.41 -16.00 20.54
N PHE A 99 4.64 -16.16 21.04
CA PHE A 99 4.93 -17.05 22.17
C PHE A 99 4.11 -16.70 23.42
N LEU A 100 4.08 -15.42 23.81
CA LEU A 100 3.33 -14.98 24.98
C LEU A 100 1.83 -15.18 24.81
N VAL A 101 1.28 -14.88 23.63
CA VAL A 101 -0.14 -15.09 23.30
C VAL A 101 -0.49 -16.58 23.35
N GLY A 102 0.37 -17.45 22.81
CA GLY A 102 0.21 -18.90 22.91
C GLY A 102 0.16 -19.36 24.38
N TYR A 103 1.08 -18.87 25.21
CA TYR A 103 1.12 -19.19 26.64
C TYR A 103 -0.16 -18.76 27.37
N LEU A 104 -0.62 -17.53 27.14
CA LEU A 104 -1.84 -17.01 27.78
C LEU A 104 -3.10 -17.75 27.30
N SER A 105 -3.14 -18.17 26.03
CA SER A 105 -4.22 -18.99 25.48
C SER A 105 -4.32 -20.33 26.21
N HIS A 106 -3.18 -20.96 26.52
CA HIS A 106 -3.15 -22.18 27.31
C HIS A 106 -3.80 -21.98 28.69
N LEU A 107 -3.41 -20.92 29.41
CA LEU A 107 -4.00 -20.61 30.73
C LEU A 107 -5.51 -20.41 30.63
N LEU A 108 -5.97 -19.68 29.61
CA LEU A 108 -7.39 -19.41 29.40
C LEU A 108 -8.19 -20.70 29.14
N LEU A 109 -7.63 -21.63 28.36
CA LEU A 109 -8.26 -22.93 28.11
C LEU A 109 -8.35 -23.78 29.38
N ASP A 110 -7.30 -23.80 30.20
CA ASP A 110 -7.32 -24.59 31.43
C ASP A 110 -8.18 -23.97 32.54
N MET A 111 -8.41 -22.65 32.52
CA MET A 111 -9.46 -21.99 33.31
C MET A 111 -10.87 -22.47 32.94
N ALA A 112 -11.07 -22.99 31.72
CA ALA A 112 -12.34 -23.53 31.25
C ALA A 112 -12.60 -24.99 31.64
N THR A 113 -11.81 -25.52 32.57
CA THR A 113 -12.02 -26.83 33.20
C THR A 113 -12.64 -26.66 34.59
N VAL A 114 -13.29 -27.71 35.10
CA VAL A 114 -13.87 -27.70 36.46
C VAL A 114 -12.78 -27.49 37.53
N GLU A 115 -11.58 -28.01 37.29
CA GLU A 115 -10.45 -27.94 38.21
C GLU A 115 -9.77 -26.56 38.24
N GLY A 116 -9.82 -25.80 37.13
CA GLY A 116 -9.18 -24.49 37.00
C GLY A 116 -7.65 -24.50 37.15
N ILE A 117 -7.08 -23.31 37.32
CA ILE A 117 -5.63 -23.08 37.51
C ILE A 117 -5.35 -22.14 38.68
N GLU A 118 -4.15 -22.22 39.27
CA GLU A 118 -3.70 -21.25 40.30
C GLU A 118 -3.12 -19.97 39.67
N LEU A 119 -3.97 -19.23 38.97
CA LEU A 119 -3.58 -18.05 38.18
C LEU A 119 -2.77 -17.02 38.98
N PHE A 120 -3.09 -16.84 40.26
CA PHE A 120 -2.48 -15.85 41.16
C PHE A 120 -1.47 -16.45 42.14
N TRP A 121 -0.95 -17.65 41.87
CA TRP A 121 0.13 -18.25 42.68
C TRP A 121 1.26 -17.22 42.92
N PRO A 122 1.78 -17.07 44.16
CA PRO A 122 1.61 -17.94 45.34
C PRO A 122 0.38 -17.64 46.22
N PHE A 123 -0.51 -16.73 45.82
CA PHE A 123 -1.72 -16.47 46.60
C PHE A 123 -2.75 -17.60 46.43
N PRO A 124 -3.44 -18.01 47.51
CA PRO A 124 -4.39 -19.11 47.46
C PRO A 124 -5.63 -18.71 46.65
N GLY A 125 -5.93 -19.46 45.60
CA GLY A 125 -7.14 -19.27 44.79
C GLY A 125 -7.02 -19.88 43.40
N ARG A 126 -8.03 -20.63 42.99
CA ARG A 126 -8.12 -21.18 41.64
C ARG A 126 -9.01 -20.29 40.79
N ALA A 127 -8.48 -19.87 39.64
CA ALA A 127 -9.22 -19.12 38.65
C ALA A 127 -9.91 -20.08 37.69
N VAL A 128 -11.18 -19.78 37.41
CA VAL A 128 -12.05 -20.55 36.55
C VAL A 128 -12.89 -19.61 35.70
N PHE A 129 -13.18 -20.01 34.46
CA PHE A 129 -13.99 -19.25 33.51
C PHE A 129 -14.64 -20.22 32.52
N PRO A 130 -15.96 -20.16 32.23
CA PRO A 130 -16.97 -19.21 32.72
C PRO A 130 -17.39 -19.44 34.18
N GLY A 131 -18.10 -18.50 34.80
CA GLY A 131 -18.49 -18.56 36.22
C GLY A 131 -19.48 -19.69 36.59
N LYS A 132 -20.20 -20.27 35.63
CA LYS A 132 -21.12 -21.40 35.85
C LYS A 132 -20.41 -22.74 35.66
N ASP A 133 -20.50 -23.63 36.64
CA ASP A 133 -19.83 -24.93 36.63
C ASP A 133 -20.28 -25.84 35.48
N GLU A 134 -21.56 -25.78 35.11
CA GLU A 134 -22.16 -26.55 34.01
C GLU A 134 -21.55 -26.23 32.62
N LEU A 135 -20.93 -25.06 32.48
CA LEU A 135 -20.30 -24.62 31.23
C LEU A 135 -18.81 -24.99 31.15
N ARG A 136 -18.24 -25.55 32.23
CA ARG A 136 -16.83 -25.94 32.28
C ARG A 136 -16.66 -27.40 31.89
N LEU A 137 -15.52 -27.69 31.30
CA LEU A 137 -15.16 -29.05 30.90
C LEU A 137 -14.83 -29.89 32.13
N ASP A 138 -15.69 -30.86 32.45
CA ASP A 138 -15.41 -31.89 33.44
C ASP A 138 -14.56 -33.00 32.81
N GLN A 139 -13.26 -32.99 33.10
CA GLN A 139 -12.30 -33.96 32.56
C GLN A 139 -12.48 -35.38 33.14
N SER A 140 -13.21 -35.54 34.25
CA SER A 140 -13.48 -36.84 34.85
C SER A 140 -14.60 -37.62 34.12
N SER A 141 -15.43 -36.92 33.36
CA SER A 141 -16.54 -37.51 32.60
C SER A 141 -16.06 -38.12 31.27
N PRO A 142 -16.52 -39.33 30.89
CA PRO A 142 -16.23 -39.92 29.57
C PRO A 142 -16.74 -39.07 28.38
N ALA A 143 -17.73 -38.20 28.62
CA ALA A 143 -18.26 -37.29 27.60
C ALA A 143 -17.29 -36.14 27.26
N SER A 144 -16.30 -35.86 28.13
CA SER A 144 -15.32 -34.78 27.98
C SER A 144 -14.58 -34.83 26.65
N VAL A 145 -14.23 -36.03 26.19
CA VAL A 145 -13.49 -36.24 24.93
C VAL A 145 -14.24 -35.68 23.72
N LYS A 146 -15.58 -35.82 23.70
CA LYS A 146 -16.41 -35.32 22.59
C LYS A 146 -16.52 -33.80 22.63
N VAL A 147 -16.75 -33.24 23.82
CA VAL A 147 -16.86 -31.79 24.02
C VAL A 147 -15.54 -31.10 23.69
N GLU A 148 -14.44 -31.63 24.21
CA GLU A 148 -13.09 -31.14 23.92
C GLU A 148 -12.75 -31.23 22.43
N GLY A 149 -13.09 -32.35 21.78
CA GLY A 149 -12.94 -32.51 20.33
C GLY A 149 -13.72 -31.45 19.54
N ALA A 150 -14.95 -31.14 19.97
CA ALA A 150 -15.75 -30.08 19.35
C ALA A 150 -15.14 -28.68 19.56
N VAL A 151 -14.57 -28.40 20.73
CA VAL A 151 -13.84 -27.16 21.00
C VAL A 151 -12.61 -27.06 20.10
N CYS A 152 -11.81 -28.11 20.00
CA CYS A 152 -10.64 -28.14 19.12
C CYS A 152 -11.02 -27.89 17.65
N VAL A 153 -12.06 -28.56 17.13
CA VAL A 153 -12.54 -28.34 15.76
C VAL A 153 -13.04 -26.91 15.55
N SER A 154 -13.75 -26.35 16.54
CA SER A 154 -14.23 -24.96 16.50
C SER A 154 -13.07 -23.96 16.46
N LEU A 155 -12.00 -24.21 17.23
CA LEU A 155 -10.80 -23.37 17.22
C LEU A 155 -10.04 -23.48 15.89
N VAL A 156 -9.95 -24.67 15.29
CA VAL A 156 -9.35 -24.85 13.95
C VAL A 156 -10.16 -24.10 12.89
N PHE A 157 -11.50 -24.20 12.93
CA PHE A 157 -12.37 -23.45 12.02
C PHE A 157 -12.22 -21.94 12.23
N LEU A 158 -12.17 -21.49 13.49
CA LEU A 158 -11.94 -20.09 13.84
C LEU A 158 -10.60 -19.59 13.32
N SER A 159 -9.53 -20.37 13.44
CA SER A 159 -8.22 -20.06 12.85
C SER A 159 -8.31 -19.90 11.33
N GLY A 160 -9.03 -20.80 10.64
CA GLY A 160 -9.27 -20.68 9.20
C GLY A 160 -10.01 -19.39 8.83
N ALA A 161 -11.02 -19.00 9.61
CA ALA A 161 -11.78 -17.77 9.42
C ALA A 161 -10.97 -16.50 9.74
N LEU A 162 -10.09 -16.55 10.75
CA LEU A 162 -9.24 -15.44 11.15
C LEU A 162 -8.02 -15.25 10.24
N LEU A 163 -7.59 -16.28 9.51
CA LEU A 163 -6.44 -16.21 8.62
C LEU A 163 -6.51 -15.04 7.60
N PRO A 164 -7.56 -14.86 6.79
CA PRO A 164 -7.65 -13.71 5.89
C PRO A 164 -7.72 -12.37 6.64
N LEU A 165 -8.39 -12.35 7.79
CA LEU A 165 -8.51 -11.14 8.62
C LEU A 165 -7.17 -10.73 9.25
N SER A 166 -6.33 -11.71 9.59
CA SER A 166 -4.98 -11.50 10.12
C SER A 166 -3.99 -10.94 9.09
N GLN A 167 -4.32 -11.03 7.80
CA GLN A 167 -3.50 -10.45 6.73
C GLN A 167 -3.89 -9.00 6.44
N VAL A 168 -5.17 -8.67 6.53
CA VAL A 168 -5.73 -7.35 6.15
C VAL A 168 -5.94 -6.43 7.36
N GLY A 169 -6.11 -7.00 8.55
CA GLY A 169 -6.51 -6.29 9.76
C GLY A 169 -8.02 -6.02 9.82
N ILE A 170 -8.56 -5.86 11.03
CA ILE A 170 -10.00 -5.59 11.24
C ILE A 170 -10.38 -4.24 10.63
N THR A 171 -9.55 -3.21 10.82
CA THR A 171 -9.76 -1.87 10.26
C THR A 171 -9.70 -1.88 8.74
N GLY A 172 -8.71 -2.57 8.15
CA GLY A 172 -8.60 -2.71 6.69
C GLY A 172 -9.77 -3.49 6.08
N ALA A 173 -10.22 -4.56 6.74
CA ALA A 173 -11.39 -5.32 6.32
C ALA A 173 -12.67 -4.48 6.42
N LEU A 174 -12.81 -3.68 7.47
CA LEU A 174 -13.94 -2.76 7.65
C LEU A 174 -13.94 -1.65 6.58
N ARG A 175 -12.80 -1.02 6.30
CA ARG A 175 -12.66 -0.02 5.21
C ARG A 175 -13.06 -0.61 3.85
N ARG A 176 -12.62 -1.84 3.56
CA ARG A 176 -12.99 -2.57 2.32
C ARG A 176 -14.48 -2.91 2.27
N ALA A 177 -15.08 -3.26 3.40
CA ALA A 177 -16.51 -3.55 3.48
C ALA A 177 -17.37 -2.28 3.31
N ILE A 178 -16.93 -1.15 3.87
CA ILE A 178 -17.62 0.15 3.80
C ILE A 178 -17.52 0.75 2.39
N GLY A 179 -16.41 0.51 1.67
CA GLY A 179 -16.22 1.02 0.30
C GLY A 179 -15.90 2.51 0.27
N GLY A 180 -14.92 2.91 1.07
CA GLY A 180 -14.35 4.25 1.07
C GLY A 180 -13.61 4.58 -0.24
N ILE A 181 -13.39 5.87 -0.48
CA ILE A 181 -12.79 6.37 -1.72
C ILE A 181 -11.37 5.83 -1.95
N GLU A 182 -10.59 5.64 -0.88
CA GLU A 182 -9.24 5.05 -0.93
C GLU A 182 -9.24 3.65 -1.54
N ALA A 183 -10.31 2.85 -1.32
CA ALA A 183 -10.40 1.49 -1.84
C ALA A 183 -10.53 1.45 -3.37
N THR A 184 -10.83 2.59 -4.00
CA THR A 184 -10.96 2.70 -5.45
C THR A 184 -9.64 3.07 -6.15
N LEU A 185 -8.63 3.56 -5.40
CA LEU A 185 -7.37 4.01 -5.99
C LEU A 185 -6.62 2.93 -6.78
N PRO A 186 -6.53 1.65 -6.33
CA PRO A 186 -5.87 0.62 -7.13
C PRO A 186 -6.57 0.36 -8.46
N GLU A 187 -7.90 0.38 -8.46
CA GLU A 187 -8.71 0.23 -9.68
C GLU A 187 -8.54 1.44 -10.60
N TYR A 188 -8.45 2.65 -10.05
CA TYR A 188 -8.16 3.85 -10.85
C TYR A 188 -6.84 3.72 -11.61
N ARG A 189 -5.77 3.33 -10.91
CA ARG A 189 -4.42 3.18 -11.52
C ARG A 189 -4.38 2.12 -12.61
N GLU A 190 -5.16 1.04 -12.46
CA GLU A 190 -5.22 -0.03 -13.45
C GLU A 190 -5.91 0.41 -14.75
N PHE A 191 -6.94 1.27 -14.67
CA PHE A 191 -7.80 1.57 -15.82
C PHE A 191 -7.68 3.00 -16.37
N SER A 192 -7.02 3.94 -15.67
CA SER A 192 -6.96 5.35 -16.07
C SER A 192 -6.28 5.61 -17.41
N SER A 193 -5.32 4.75 -17.80
CA SER A 193 -4.59 4.90 -19.08
C SER A 193 -5.41 4.51 -20.31
N ASP A 194 -6.38 3.61 -20.15
CA ASP A 194 -7.15 3.02 -21.24
C ASP A 194 -8.59 3.56 -21.32
N TYR A 195 -9.13 4.03 -20.20
CA TYR A 195 -10.54 4.42 -20.07
C TYR A 195 -10.69 5.76 -19.38
N SER A 196 -11.70 6.53 -19.81
CA SER A 196 -12.21 7.63 -18.98
C SER A 196 -12.89 7.06 -17.74
N LEU A 197 -12.49 7.50 -16.55
CA LEU A 197 -13.06 7.02 -15.29
C LEU A 197 -13.96 8.07 -14.64
N PHE A 198 -15.05 7.59 -14.05
CA PHE A 198 -16.05 8.40 -13.37
C PHE A 198 -16.18 7.92 -11.92
N LEU A 199 -16.24 8.86 -10.98
CA LEU A 199 -16.57 8.57 -9.59
C LEU A 199 -18.10 8.57 -9.45
N SER A 200 -18.67 7.43 -9.08
CA SER A 200 -20.10 7.27 -8.85
C SER A 200 -20.40 7.18 -7.37
N GLY A 201 -21.36 7.99 -6.91
CA GLY A 201 -21.83 7.97 -5.53
C GLY A 201 -22.56 9.24 -5.12
N THR A 202 -22.78 9.35 -3.82
CA THR A 202 -23.32 10.55 -3.18
C THR A 202 -22.19 11.26 -2.45
N LEU A 203 -21.98 12.52 -2.81
CA LEU A 203 -20.98 13.41 -2.23
C LEU A 203 -21.70 14.57 -1.55
N TRP A 204 -21.11 15.15 -0.51
CA TRP A 204 -21.65 16.36 0.11
C TRP A 204 -20.55 17.39 0.27
N ALA A 205 -20.86 18.64 -0.03
CA ALA A 205 -19.95 19.76 0.12
C ALA A 205 -19.80 20.14 1.59
N ARG A 206 -18.55 20.30 2.02
CA ARG A 206 -18.22 20.57 3.41
C ARG A 206 -18.71 21.93 3.88
N LEU A 207 -18.56 22.96 3.04
CA LEU A 207 -18.87 24.35 3.41
C LEU A 207 -20.32 24.72 3.14
N SER A 208 -20.85 24.39 1.95
CA SER A 208 -22.23 24.71 1.59
C SER A 208 -23.27 23.71 2.13
N GLY A 209 -22.85 22.48 2.45
CA GLY A 209 -23.76 21.39 2.83
C GLY A 209 -24.57 20.81 1.67
N GLU A 210 -24.30 21.25 0.44
CA GLU A 210 -24.98 20.78 -0.76
C GLU A 210 -24.65 19.31 -1.04
N VAL A 211 -25.64 18.54 -1.49
CA VAL A 211 -25.49 17.11 -1.80
C VAL A 211 -25.47 16.91 -3.31
N PHE A 212 -24.39 16.30 -3.80
CA PHE A 212 -24.20 15.94 -5.19
C PHE A 212 -24.38 14.43 -5.35
N GLN A 213 -25.32 14.01 -6.18
CA GLN A 213 -25.55 12.60 -6.47
C GLN A 213 -25.45 12.35 -7.97
N GLY A 214 -24.58 11.43 -8.37
CA GLY A 214 -24.41 11.10 -9.78
C GLY A 214 -23.10 10.41 -10.09
N GLU A 215 -22.69 10.56 -11.35
CA GLU A 215 -21.41 10.08 -11.89
C GLU A 215 -20.60 11.28 -12.33
N PHE A 216 -19.41 11.42 -11.77
CA PHE A 216 -18.58 12.60 -11.96
C PHE A 216 -17.29 12.23 -12.67
N PRO A 217 -16.97 12.85 -13.83
CA PRO A 217 -15.70 12.62 -14.50
C PRO A 217 -14.53 12.89 -13.55
N ILE A 218 -13.58 11.95 -13.49
CA ILE A 218 -12.35 12.13 -12.72
C ILE A 218 -11.33 12.84 -13.60
N ALA A 219 -10.91 14.03 -13.16
CA ALA A 219 -9.81 14.76 -13.76
C ALA A 219 -8.48 14.08 -13.43
N GLY A 220 -8.26 13.69 -12.18
CA GLY A 220 -7.13 12.85 -11.74
C GLY A 220 -7.09 12.66 -10.22
N THR A 221 -5.98 12.15 -9.69
CA THR A 221 -5.80 11.96 -8.24
C THR A 221 -5.32 13.23 -7.55
N HIS A 222 -5.79 13.46 -6.32
CA HIS A 222 -5.29 14.53 -5.44
C HIS A 222 -5.33 14.02 -3.99
N GLY A 223 -4.17 13.98 -3.33
CA GLY A 223 -4.03 13.28 -2.05
C GLY A 223 -4.50 11.83 -2.14
N ASN A 224 -5.23 11.36 -1.12
CA ASN A 224 -5.85 10.02 -1.10
C ASN A 224 -7.24 9.99 -1.77
N GLY A 225 -7.51 10.96 -2.64
CA GLY A 225 -8.80 11.17 -3.29
C GLY A 225 -8.66 11.54 -4.76
N TYR A 226 -9.66 12.25 -5.28
CA TYR A 226 -9.75 12.65 -6.69
C TYR A 226 -10.07 14.12 -6.83
N VAL A 227 -9.64 14.73 -7.94
CA VAL A 227 -10.30 15.93 -8.47
C VAL A 227 -11.35 15.46 -9.48
N ILE A 228 -12.59 15.85 -9.27
CA ILE A 228 -13.72 15.54 -10.14
C ILE A 228 -14.30 16.79 -10.78
N LEU A 229 -15.01 16.60 -11.88
CA LEU A 229 -15.77 17.66 -12.53
C LEU A 229 -17.27 17.53 -12.19
N VAL A 230 -17.85 18.56 -11.57
CA VAL A 230 -19.30 18.66 -11.32
C VAL A 230 -19.86 19.80 -12.17
N GLY A 231 -20.58 19.44 -13.23
CA GLY A 231 -20.96 20.40 -14.26
C GLY A 231 -19.72 20.93 -14.96
N ASP A 232 -19.36 22.18 -14.66
CA ASP A 232 -18.13 22.81 -15.16
C ASP A 232 -17.14 23.17 -14.04
N THR A 233 -17.44 22.87 -12.77
CA THR A 233 -16.59 23.24 -11.63
C THR A 233 -15.76 22.05 -11.15
N LEU A 234 -14.49 22.27 -10.84
CA LEU A 234 -13.62 21.24 -10.27
C LEU A 234 -13.78 21.19 -8.75
N TYR A 235 -13.85 19.99 -8.21
CA TYR A 235 -13.92 19.73 -6.78
C TYR A 235 -12.93 18.64 -6.41
N SER A 236 -12.23 18.83 -5.29
CA SER A 236 -11.48 17.76 -4.63
C SER A 236 -12.42 16.90 -3.79
N VAL A 237 -12.27 15.58 -3.86
CA VAL A 237 -13.11 14.60 -3.17
C VAL A 237 -12.24 13.63 -2.41
N GLY A 238 -12.50 13.48 -1.11
CA GLY A 238 -11.73 12.59 -0.25
C GLY A 238 -12.30 12.45 1.15
N GLU A 239 -11.61 11.66 1.97
CA GLU A 239 -11.89 11.56 3.40
C GLU A 239 -10.98 12.54 4.14
N GLY A 240 -11.54 13.63 4.69
CA GLY A 240 -10.75 14.66 5.38
C GLY A 240 -11.39 16.05 5.31
N GLU A 241 -10.81 17.00 6.06
CA GLU A 241 -11.25 18.41 6.07
C GLU A 241 -10.61 19.23 4.93
N GLU A 242 -9.58 18.68 4.31
CA GLU A 242 -8.80 19.25 3.22
C GLU A 242 -9.49 19.13 1.84
N TYR A 243 -10.56 18.33 1.73
CA TYR A 243 -11.32 18.14 0.50
C TYR A 243 -12.57 19.03 0.45
N ASP A 244 -12.95 19.44 -0.76
CA ASP A 244 -14.16 20.25 -1.00
C ASP A 244 -15.43 19.42 -0.76
N LEU A 245 -15.39 18.16 -1.20
CA LEU A 245 -16.49 17.20 -1.10
C LEU A 245 -16.06 15.95 -0.33
N ASN A 246 -16.96 15.42 0.49
CA ASN A 246 -16.76 14.16 1.18
C ASN A 246 -17.77 13.10 0.69
N PRO A 247 -17.37 11.82 0.62
CA PRO A 247 -18.32 10.73 0.39
C PRO A 247 -19.38 10.64 1.49
N ALA A 248 -20.66 10.65 1.13
CA ALA A 248 -21.78 10.42 2.05
C ALA A 248 -22.14 8.93 2.20
N GLY A 249 -21.37 8.04 1.57
CA GLY A 249 -21.59 6.60 1.54
C GLY A 249 -20.60 5.88 0.62
N LYS A 250 -20.98 4.69 0.15
CA LYS A 250 -20.13 3.89 -0.74
C LYS A 250 -19.95 4.57 -2.10
N VAL A 251 -18.70 4.74 -2.50
CA VAL A 251 -18.33 5.23 -3.83
C VAL A 251 -17.75 4.10 -4.68
N ARG A 252 -17.85 4.24 -6.01
CA ARG A 252 -17.32 3.26 -6.98
C ARG A 252 -16.77 3.98 -8.20
N LEU A 253 -15.87 3.31 -8.91
CA LEU A 253 -15.45 3.75 -10.23
C LEU A 253 -16.34 3.15 -11.30
N ILE A 254 -16.69 3.97 -12.28
CA ILE A 254 -17.40 3.56 -13.48
C ILE A 254 -16.48 3.83 -14.66
N ARG A 255 -16.32 2.80 -15.51
CA ARG A 255 -15.56 2.89 -16.75
C ARG A 255 -16.42 3.53 -17.83
N GLY A 256 -15.96 4.66 -18.33
CA GLY A 256 -16.51 5.34 -19.49
C GLY A 256 -15.87 4.86 -20.80
N PRO A 257 -15.96 5.67 -21.86
CA PRO A 257 -15.39 5.34 -23.15
C PRO A 257 -13.87 5.11 -23.09
N PRO A 258 -13.33 4.25 -23.98
CA PRO A 258 -11.89 4.14 -24.15
C PRO A 258 -11.31 5.51 -24.50
N ALA A 259 -10.31 5.93 -23.75
CA ALA A 259 -9.66 7.22 -23.95
C ALA A 259 -8.17 7.00 -23.79
N LYS A 260 -7.40 7.34 -24.83
CA LYS A 260 -5.94 7.31 -24.71
C LYS A 260 -5.51 8.63 -24.11
N GLU A 261 -4.76 8.55 -23.03
CA GLU A 261 -4.14 9.71 -22.43
C GLU A 261 -2.92 10.15 -23.24
N GLU A 262 -2.82 11.45 -23.49
CA GLU A 262 -1.67 12.08 -24.12
C GLU A 262 -1.18 13.20 -23.20
N VAL A 263 0.12 13.19 -22.92
CA VAL A 263 0.80 14.20 -22.11
C VAL A 263 1.76 14.97 -23.00
N LEU A 264 1.46 16.24 -23.26
CA LEU A 264 2.29 17.14 -24.02
C LEU A 264 3.13 18.00 -23.08
N ARG A 265 4.38 18.28 -23.46
CA ARG A 265 5.25 19.20 -22.74
C ARG A 265 5.35 20.51 -23.52
N VAL A 266 4.95 21.60 -22.89
CA VAL A 266 4.87 22.93 -23.51
C VAL A 266 5.80 23.88 -22.78
N ASP A 267 6.83 24.37 -23.47
CA ASP A 267 7.68 25.45 -22.98
C ASP A 267 7.03 26.79 -23.35
N LEU A 268 6.67 27.56 -22.33
CA LEU A 268 6.04 28.86 -22.48
C LEU A 268 7.01 30.02 -22.23
N SER A 269 8.30 29.75 -22.05
CA SER A 269 9.29 30.79 -21.75
C SER A 269 9.32 31.86 -22.84
N GLY A 270 9.05 33.11 -22.47
CA GLY A 270 8.95 34.26 -23.38
C GLY A 270 7.66 34.31 -24.21
N ARG A 271 6.63 33.52 -23.87
CA ARG A 271 5.35 33.44 -24.59
C ARG A 271 4.17 33.84 -23.69
N PRO A 272 3.05 34.31 -24.24
CA PRO A 272 1.85 34.57 -23.46
C PRO A 272 1.21 33.25 -22.98
N LEU A 273 0.52 33.29 -21.83
CA LEU A 273 -0.21 32.13 -21.30
C LEU A 273 -1.25 31.56 -22.29
N GLY A 274 -1.85 32.41 -23.12
CA GLY A 274 -2.85 32.04 -24.12
C GLY A 274 -2.36 31.05 -25.17
N ASP A 275 -1.05 30.98 -25.43
CA ASP A 275 -0.48 29.98 -26.36
C ASP A 275 -0.77 28.55 -25.90
N LEU A 276 -0.97 28.34 -24.59
CA LEU A 276 -1.28 27.04 -23.99
C LEU A 276 -2.65 26.49 -24.44
N PHE A 277 -3.58 27.35 -24.85
CA PHE A 277 -4.96 26.95 -25.18
C PHE A 277 -5.01 26.01 -26.38
N SER A 278 -4.13 26.22 -27.36
CA SER A 278 -3.99 25.35 -28.53
C SER A 278 -3.57 23.92 -28.17
N TYR A 279 -2.89 23.72 -27.04
CA TYR A 279 -2.44 22.41 -26.56
C TYR A 279 -3.49 21.75 -25.65
N LEU A 280 -4.21 22.55 -24.85
CA LEU A 280 -5.23 22.07 -23.92
C LEU A 280 -6.44 21.46 -24.65
N GLY A 281 -6.98 22.18 -25.63
CA GLY A 281 -8.27 21.79 -26.22
C GLY A 281 -9.39 21.68 -25.18
N SER A 282 -10.46 20.95 -25.51
CA SER A 282 -11.66 20.85 -24.67
C SER A 282 -11.54 19.89 -23.48
N THR A 283 -10.57 18.97 -23.48
CA THR A 283 -10.40 17.91 -22.47
C THR A 283 -9.07 17.98 -21.73
N GLY A 284 -8.25 19.00 -22.00
CA GLY A 284 -6.90 19.14 -21.45
C GLY A 284 -6.85 19.80 -20.08
N TYR A 285 -5.84 19.38 -19.32
CA TYR A 285 -5.48 19.90 -18.01
C TYR A 285 -4.00 20.26 -17.99
N ALA A 286 -3.69 21.46 -17.54
CA ALA A 286 -2.34 21.96 -17.38
C ALA A 286 -1.81 21.74 -15.96
N PHE A 287 -0.53 21.34 -15.87
CA PHE A 287 0.20 21.08 -14.64
C PHE A 287 1.60 21.69 -14.70
N GLY A 288 2.03 22.33 -13.62
CA GLY A 288 3.40 22.81 -13.47
C GLY A 288 3.47 24.18 -12.83
N THR A 289 4.65 24.78 -12.86
CA THR A 289 4.91 26.10 -12.29
C THR A 289 5.48 27.02 -13.37
N LEU A 290 4.93 28.24 -13.43
CA LEU A 290 5.36 29.29 -14.35
C LEU A 290 5.74 30.54 -13.58
N GLU A 291 6.78 31.23 -14.05
CA GLU A 291 7.08 32.60 -13.64
C GLU A 291 6.51 33.58 -14.67
N LEU A 292 5.76 34.56 -14.20
CA LEU A 292 5.19 35.62 -15.01
C LEU A 292 6.02 36.89 -14.90
N GLU A 293 6.03 37.70 -15.95
CA GLU A 293 6.65 39.03 -15.92
C GLU A 293 5.88 40.00 -15.01
N GLU A 294 4.55 39.90 -15.01
CA GLU A 294 3.66 40.68 -14.16
C GLU A 294 2.81 39.76 -13.27
N PRO A 295 2.58 40.13 -12.00
CA PRO A 295 1.78 39.32 -11.09
C PRO A 295 0.30 39.33 -11.49
N ILE A 296 -0.31 38.13 -11.50
CA ILE A 296 -1.76 37.98 -11.64
C ILE A 296 -2.45 37.82 -10.27
N SER A 297 -3.77 37.92 -10.24
CA SER A 297 -4.58 37.69 -9.05
C SER A 297 -5.71 36.71 -9.34
N PRO A 298 -5.44 35.39 -9.29
CA PRO A 298 -6.45 34.36 -9.47
C PRO A 298 -7.49 34.44 -8.34
N PRO A 299 -8.79 34.22 -8.63
CA PRO A 299 -9.80 34.15 -7.59
C PRO A 299 -9.54 32.93 -6.68
N ILE A 300 -9.65 33.12 -5.37
CA ILE A 300 -9.56 32.05 -4.39
C ILE A 300 -10.99 31.67 -3.99
N LEU A 301 -11.42 30.49 -4.42
CA LEU A 301 -12.74 29.96 -4.13
C LEU A 301 -12.63 28.95 -2.98
N PRO A 302 -13.27 29.18 -1.82
CA PRO A 302 -13.12 28.29 -0.67
C PRO A 302 -13.91 26.99 -0.79
N ASP A 303 -14.94 26.96 -1.64
CA ASP A 303 -15.88 25.85 -1.76
C ASP A 303 -15.59 24.93 -2.97
N CYS A 304 -14.51 25.20 -3.72
CA CYS A 304 -14.13 24.38 -4.87
C CYS A 304 -12.63 24.39 -5.11
N PHE A 305 -12.20 23.48 -5.98
CA PHE A 305 -10.79 23.27 -6.25
C PHE A 305 -10.20 24.46 -7.02
N ASN A 306 -9.13 25.05 -6.50
CA ASN A 306 -8.44 26.19 -7.12
C ASN A 306 -7.32 25.70 -8.06
N PRO A 307 -7.51 25.78 -9.40
CA PRO A 307 -6.55 25.20 -10.36
C PRO A 307 -5.31 26.06 -10.58
N ILE A 308 -5.38 27.34 -10.22
CA ILE A 308 -4.29 28.31 -10.32
C ILE A 308 -4.02 28.87 -8.94
N ARG A 309 -2.77 28.80 -8.48
CA ARG A 309 -2.34 29.34 -7.18
C ARG A 309 -1.12 30.24 -7.38
N GLY A 310 -1.00 31.28 -6.57
CA GLY A 310 0.12 32.24 -6.65
C GLY A 310 -0.21 33.49 -7.45
N SER A 311 0.81 34.31 -7.74
CA SER A 311 0.65 35.61 -8.39
C SER A 311 1.71 35.87 -9.47
N SER A 312 2.96 36.14 -9.07
CA SER A 312 4.10 36.29 -9.99
C SER A 312 4.72 34.94 -10.36
N ARG A 313 4.72 34.01 -9.42
CA ARG A 313 4.99 32.59 -9.68
C ARG A 313 3.70 31.83 -9.46
N ILE A 314 3.17 31.25 -10.53
CA ILE A 314 1.89 30.56 -10.52
C ILE A 314 2.11 29.04 -10.60
N THR A 315 1.31 28.30 -9.84
CA THR A 315 1.22 26.84 -9.91
C THR A 315 -0.10 26.47 -10.56
N LEU A 316 -0.02 25.68 -11.61
CA LEU A 316 -1.14 25.09 -12.33
C LEU A 316 -1.33 23.65 -11.85
N GLU A 317 -2.53 23.31 -11.42
CA GLU A 317 -2.93 21.97 -11.04
C GLU A 317 -4.34 21.74 -11.61
N PHE A 318 -4.50 20.80 -12.55
CA PHE A 318 -5.78 20.60 -13.27
C PHE A 318 -6.32 21.89 -13.95
N ALA A 319 -5.47 22.84 -14.32
CA ALA A 319 -5.91 24.10 -14.90
C ALA A 319 -6.42 23.91 -16.33
N ARG A 320 -7.62 24.43 -16.64
CA ARG A 320 -8.23 24.33 -17.98
C ARG A 320 -8.14 25.68 -18.71
N GLU A 321 -8.44 25.66 -20.01
CA GLU A 321 -8.47 26.86 -20.84
C GLU A 321 -9.30 27.98 -20.21
N LYS A 322 -10.52 27.67 -19.75
CA LYS A 322 -11.41 28.63 -19.09
C LYS A 322 -10.85 29.24 -17.81
N ASP A 323 -10.02 28.50 -17.08
CA ASP A 323 -9.45 28.94 -15.80
C ASP A 323 -8.32 29.95 -16.07
N LEU A 324 -7.62 29.78 -17.19
CA LEU A 324 -6.50 30.60 -17.66
C LEU A 324 -6.94 31.77 -18.55
N LEU A 325 -8.13 31.69 -19.17
CA LEU A 325 -8.66 32.70 -20.09
C LEU A 325 -8.59 34.14 -19.57
N PRO A 326 -8.87 34.43 -18.28
CA PRO A 326 -8.73 35.80 -17.74
C PRO A 326 -7.30 36.35 -17.75
N PHE A 327 -6.30 35.47 -17.89
CA PHE A 327 -4.87 35.77 -17.82
C PHE A 327 -4.15 35.44 -19.13
N ALA A 328 -4.88 35.26 -20.24
CA ALA A 328 -4.33 34.82 -21.52
C ALA A 328 -3.17 35.71 -22.02
N ASP A 329 -3.25 37.01 -21.80
CA ASP A 329 -2.25 38.00 -22.26
C ASP A 329 -1.04 38.11 -21.33
N SER A 330 -1.02 37.42 -20.19
CA SER A 330 0.10 37.49 -19.24
C SER A 330 1.34 36.79 -19.81
N MET A 331 2.47 37.52 -19.83
CA MET A 331 3.74 37.03 -20.34
C MET A 331 4.43 36.09 -19.35
N VAL A 332 4.80 34.91 -19.82
CA VAL A 332 5.59 33.94 -19.05
C VAL A 332 7.06 34.26 -19.24
N ARG A 333 7.74 34.62 -18.14
CA ARG A 333 9.18 34.84 -18.10
C ARG A 333 9.93 33.53 -18.30
N GLU A 334 9.58 32.51 -17.53
CA GLU A 334 10.21 31.19 -17.58
C GLU A 334 9.26 30.12 -17.05
N GLY A 335 9.22 28.97 -17.71
CA GLY A 335 8.55 27.79 -17.17
C GLY A 335 8.05 26.83 -18.22
N VAL A 336 7.88 25.58 -17.80
CA VAL A 336 7.39 24.48 -18.62
C VAL A 336 6.15 23.91 -17.97
N VAL A 337 5.11 23.72 -18.78
CA VAL A 337 3.83 23.14 -18.36
C VAL A 337 3.66 21.79 -19.04
N LEU A 338 3.05 20.85 -18.32
CA LEU A 338 2.54 19.62 -18.87
C LEU A 338 1.07 19.76 -19.15
N VAL A 339 0.67 19.43 -20.36
CA VAL A 339 -0.71 19.38 -20.79
C VAL A 339 -1.11 17.93 -20.92
N ARG A 340 -1.95 17.47 -20.01
CA ARG A 340 -2.57 16.14 -20.08
C ARG A 340 -3.93 16.27 -20.72
N ARG A 341 -4.13 15.61 -21.86
CA ARG A 341 -5.41 15.58 -22.57
C ARG A 341 -5.84 14.15 -22.85
N ARG A 342 -7.15 13.95 -22.95
CA ARG A 342 -7.71 12.67 -23.38
C ARG A 342 -8.13 12.80 -24.84
N VAL A 343 -7.50 12.00 -25.70
CA VAL A 343 -7.78 12.02 -27.14
C VAL A 343 -8.73 10.89 -27.48
N SER A 344 -9.91 11.25 -27.98
CA SER A 344 -10.81 10.30 -28.65
C SER A 344 -10.31 10.07 -30.07
N ARG A 345 -10.52 8.87 -30.63
CA ARG A 345 -10.08 8.51 -32.01
C ARG A 345 -10.56 9.46 -33.11
N GLU A 346 -11.52 10.34 -32.81
CA GLU A 346 -12.19 11.24 -33.77
C GLU A 346 -11.69 12.70 -33.75
N ASP A 347 -10.82 13.10 -32.81
CA ASP A 347 -10.39 14.50 -32.66
C ASP A 347 -8.86 14.66 -32.70
N PRO A 348 -8.22 14.48 -33.87
CA PRO A 348 -6.80 14.76 -34.03
C PRO A 348 -6.62 16.27 -34.14
N VAL A 349 -6.58 16.98 -33.00
CA VAL A 349 -6.10 18.38 -32.99
C VAL A 349 -4.66 18.35 -33.52
N PRO A 350 -4.35 18.97 -34.67
CA PRO A 350 -3.03 18.92 -35.25
C PRO A 350 -2.02 19.49 -34.24
N LEU A 351 -1.01 18.69 -33.89
CA LEU A 351 0.13 19.20 -33.13
C LEU A 351 0.75 20.35 -33.96
N PRO A 352 1.00 21.53 -33.39
CA PRO A 352 1.67 22.61 -34.10
C PRO A 352 2.98 22.09 -34.71
N PRO A 353 3.36 22.49 -35.95
CA PRO A 353 4.48 21.89 -36.69
C PRO A 353 5.89 22.01 -36.08
N GLU A 354 6.06 22.53 -34.88
CA GLU A 354 7.36 22.72 -34.23
C GLU A 354 7.27 22.44 -32.73
N THR A 355 7.26 21.17 -32.31
CA THR A 355 7.58 20.83 -30.91
C THR A 355 8.20 19.44 -30.76
N VAL A 356 9.05 19.02 -31.70
CA VAL A 356 10.05 18.00 -31.39
C VAL A 356 11.20 18.69 -30.65
N VAL A 357 10.99 18.98 -29.37
CA VAL A 357 12.10 19.38 -28.51
C VAL A 357 12.83 18.11 -28.12
N ASN A 358 13.91 17.80 -28.84
CA ASN A 358 14.84 16.68 -28.61
C ASN A 358 15.61 16.76 -27.26
N PHE A 359 15.12 17.52 -26.29
CA PHE A 359 15.62 17.59 -24.92
C PHE A 359 14.44 17.66 -23.96
N VAL A 360 14.11 16.54 -23.32
CA VAL A 360 13.14 16.50 -22.20
C VAL A 360 13.80 17.19 -21.01
N ARG A 361 13.60 18.51 -20.82
CA ARG A 361 13.97 19.15 -19.56
C ARG A 361 13.00 18.68 -18.47
N PRO A 362 13.50 18.38 -17.27
CA PRO A 362 12.65 17.90 -16.20
C PRO A 362 11.66 18.98 -15.73
N VAL A 363 10.50 18.52 -15.29
CA VAL A 363 9.44 19.34 -14.69
C VAL A 363 9.74 19.48 -13.21
N SER A 364 9.73 20.71 -12.71
CA SER A 364 10.11 20.98 -11.33
C SER A 364 8.89 21.20 -10.43
N PHE A 365 8.85 20.52 -9.30
CA PHE A 365 7.87 20.72 -8.23
C PHE A 365 8.57 21.33 -7.03
N ARG A 366 8.14 22.51 -6.59
CA ARG A 366 8.63 23.12 -5.35
C ARG A 366 7.73 22.67 -4.19
N LEU A 367 8.31 21.90 -3.29
CA LEU A 367 7.64 21.24 -2.18
C LEU A 367 8.24 21.73 -0.86
N LYS A 368 7.42 21.99 0.15
CA LYS A 368 7.89 22.38 1.48
C LYS A 368 7.74 21.18 2.42
N VAL A 369 8.84 20.74 3.03
CA VAL A 369 8.89 19.58 3.93
C VAL A 369 9.47 19.98 5.27
N VAL A 370 9.04 19.35 6.38
CA VAL A 370 9.58 19.67 7.72
C VAL A 370 11.02 19.17 7.85
N SER A 371 11.29 17.99 7.30
CA SER A 371 12.60 17.35 7.31
C SER A 371 12.85 16.65 5.98
N LEU A 372 14.12 16.45 5.62
CA LEU A 372 14.49 15.58 4.48
C LEU A 372 13.94 14.15 4.62
N SER A 373 13.68 13.69 5.85
CA SER A 373 13.04 12.37 6.05
C SER A 373 11.58 12.30 5.59
N ASP A 374 10.96 13.46 5.36
CA ASP A 374 9.61 13.58 4.81
C ASP A 374 9.61 13.70 3.29
N LEU A 375 10.78 13.73 2.64
CA LEU A 375 10.95 13.52 1.20
C LEU A 375 11.20 12.03 0.95
N TRP A 376 10.29 11.38 0.25
CA TRP A 376 10.28 9.92 0.11
C TRP A 376 10.86 9.42 -1.20
N VAL A 377 11.29 10.35 -2.05
CA VAL A 377 11.92 10.07 -3.34
C VAL A 377 13.35 10.54 -3.36
N LYS A 378 14.15 9.87 -4.19
CA LYS A 378 15.56 10.13 -4.44
C LYS A 378 15.80 10.32 -5.92
N GLU A 379 16.92 10.95 -6.25
CA GLU A 379 17.39 11.03 -7.63
C GLU A 379 17.57 9.62 -8.21
N GLY A 380 17.01 9.39 -9.39
CA GLY A 380 16.98 8.10 -10.07
C GLY A 380 15.74 7.26 -9.82
N ASP A 381 14.86 7.62 -8.87
CA ASP A 381 13.63 6.88 -8.63
C ASP A 381 12.66 7.02 -9.81
N GLU A 382 12.10 5.89 -10.26
CA GLU A 382 10.98 5.85 -11.22
C GLU A 382 9.67 6.00 -10.46
N LEU A 383 8.79 6.85 -10.98
CA LEU A 383 7.52 7.23 -10.36
C LEU A 383 6.37 6.95 -11.31
N GLU A 384 5.30 6.35 -10.78
CA GLU A 384 3.98 6.33 -11.40
C GLU A 384 3.11 7.50 -10.88
N GLU A 385 2.02 7.80 -11.60
CA GLU A 385 1.02 8.76 -11.10
C GLU A 385 0.39 8.22 -9.81
N GLY A 386 0.35 9.07 -8.77
CA GLY A 386 -0.16 8.69 -7.45
C GLY A 386 0.88 8.08 -6.52
N ASP A 387 2.16 7.98 -6.91
CA ASP A 387 3.22 7.56 -6.00
C ASP A 387 3.59 8.69 -5.03
N PRO A 388 3.80 8.41 -3.73
CA PRO A 388 4.05 9.47 -2.76
C PRO A 388 5.44 10.08 -2.93
N LEU A 389 5.50 11.39 -3.22
CA LEU A 389 6.73 12.17 -3.36
C LEU A 389 7.27 12.60 -2.00
N CYS A 390 6.42 13.24 -1.20
CA CYS A 390 6.79 13.77 0.11
C CYS A 390 5.58 13.97 1.02
N VAL A 391 5.83 14.33 2.27
CA VAL A 391 4.84 14.85 3.20
C VAL A 391 4.98 16.38 3.29
N LEU A 392 3.92 17.11 2.97
CA LEU A 392 3.91 18.56 3.01
C LEU A 392 4.01 19.10 4.44
N ALA A 393 4.78 20.17 4.61
CA ALA A 393 4.97 20.83 5.89
C ALA A 393 3.69 21.54 6.35
N THR A 394 3.17 21.12 7.51
CA THR A 394 2.08 21.78 8.21
C THR A 394 2.49 22.16 9.64
N PRO A 395 1.84 23.15 10.29
CA PRO A 395 2.09 23.48 11.68
C PRO A 395 1.98 22.28 12.63
N GLU A 396 1.01 21.39 12.40
CA GLU A 396 0.77 20.19 13.19
C GLU A 396 1.88 19.16 13.02
N LEU A 397 2.34 18.96 11.78
CA LEU A 397 3.43 18.02 11.47
C LEU A 397 4.76 18.51 12.07
N ARG A 398 5.01 19.83 12.06
CA ARG A 398 6.16 20.44 12.73
C ARG A 398 6.15 20.22 14.23
N GLU A 399 5.00 20.42 14.86
CA GLU A 399 4.86 20.20 16.30
C GLU A 399 5.07 18.73 16.67
N ALA A 400 4.52 17.79 15.89
CA ALA A 400 4.75 16.37 16.08
C ALA A 400 6.24 15.99 15.93
N HIS A 401 6.95 16.58 14.97
CA HIS A 401 8.39 16.42 14.82
C HIS A 401 9.16 16.94 16.06
N ARG A 402 8.79 18.11 16.59
CA ARG A 402 9.40 18.67 17.81
C ARG A 402 9.20 17.75 19.01
N GLN A 403 7.98 17.22 19.18
CA GLN A 403 7.66 16.29 20.27
C GLN A 403 8.46 14.98 20.16
N LEU A 404 8.62 14.43 18.95
CA LEU A 404 9.43 13.24 18.73
C LEU A 404 10.92 13.47 19.09
N VAL A 405 11.48 14.62 18.71
CA VAL A 405 12.86 14.99 19.04
C VAL A 405 13.03 15.19 20.56
N GLN A 406 12.06 15.81 21.23
CA GLN A 406 12.07 15.96 22.69
C GLN A 406 11.97 14.60 23.39
N ALA A 407 11.09 13.71 22.93
CA ALA A 407 10.93 12.36 23.48
C ALA A 407 12.23 11.54 23.39
N LYS A 408 12.93 11.61 22.25
CA LYS A 408 14.25 10.97 22.04
C LYS A 408 15.32 11.46 23.03
N ARG A 409 15.24 12.70 23.52
CA ARG A 409 16.21 13.25 24.50
C ARG A 409 16.00 12.73 25.92
N ILE A 410 14.81 12.25 26.27
CA ILE A 410 14.48 11.79 27.63
C ILE A 410 15.19 10.46 27.92
N GLY A 411 15.26 9.56 26.93
CA GLY A 411 15.93 8.25 27.05
C GLY A 411 15.25 7.28 28.04
N GLY A 412 15.78 6.06 28.12
CA GLY A 412 15.23 5.01 28.99
C GLY A 412 13.84 4.52 28.59
N LEU A 413 13.17 3.80 29.50
CA LEU A 413 11.87 3.17 29.27
C LEU A 413 10.74 4.18 29.03
N LEU A 414 10.76 5.31 29.75
CA LEU A 414 9.80 6.40 29.56
C LEU A 414 10.05 7.15 28.24
N GLY A 415 11.31 7.37 27.87
CA GLY A 415 11.67 7.95 26.58
C GLY A 415 11.23 7.07 25.41
N ALA A 416 11.42 5.75 25.50
CA ALA A 416 10.96 4.80 24.48
C ALA A 416 9.43 4.79 24.30
N LEU A 417 8.68 4.87 25.41
CA LEU A 417 7.21 4.97 25.36
C LEU A 417 6.74 6.29 24.74
N LEU A 418 7.35 7.41 25.13
CA LEU A 418 7.01 8.73 24.59
C LEU A 418 7.42 8.86 23.12
N GLU A 419 8.56 8.27 22.73
CA GLU A 419 8.99 8.20 21.34
C GLU A 419 8.01 7.39 20.50
N TRP A 420 7.53 6.26 21.02
CA TRP A 420 6.51 5.44 20.36
C TRP A 420 5.17 6.19 20.17
N LEU A 421 4.67 6.86 21.22
CA LEU A 421 3.44 7.66 21.14
C LEU A 421 3.57 8.85 20.17
N ALA A 422 4.68 9.58 20.25
CA ALA A 422 4.97 10.68 19.34
C ALA A 422 5.15 10.19 17.90
N GLY A 423 5.76 9.02 17.71
CA GLY A 423 5.92 8.36 16.42
C GLY A 423 4.59 7.95 15.79
N MET A 424 3.66 7.39 16.58
CA MET A 424 2.31 7.08 16.10
C MET A 424 1.54 8.32 15.64
N ASN A 425 1.62 9.41 16.40
CA ASN A 425 0.97 10.67 16.02
C ASN A 425 1.60 11.25 14.76
N LEU A 426 2.94 11.25 14.67
CA LEU A 426 3.67 11.72 13.50
C LEU A 426 3.30 10.91 12.25
N GLU A 427 3.25 9.59 12.34
CA GLU A 427 2.93 8.72 11.21
C GLU A 427 1.49 8.92 10.72
N SER A 428 0.54 9.09 11.65
CA SER A 428 -0.84 9.46 11.34
C SER A 428 -0.92 10.78 10.57
N LEU A 429 -0.15 11.80 10.99
CA LEU A 429 -0.10 13.09 10.30
C LEU A 429 0.60 13.00 8.94
N ARG A 430 1.63 12.14 8.80
CA ARG A 430 2.30 11.91 7.52
C ARG A 430 1.36 11.34 6.46
N GLN A 431 0.53 10.37 6.83
CA GLN A 431 -0.44 9.77 5.90
C GLN A 431 -1.51 10.76 5.39
N LYS A 432 -1.81 11.79 6.18
CA LYS A 432 -2.81 12.82 5.81
C LYS A 432 -2.25 13.91 4.89
N ASN A 433 -0.95 14.18 4.96
CA ASN A 433 -0.33 15.31 4.28
C ASN A 433 0.56 14.88 3.11
N LEU A 434 0.21 13.77 2.45
CA LEU A 434 0.96 13.26 1.31
C LEU A 434 0.79 14.14 0.08
N PHE A 435 1.92 14.47 -0.54
CA PHE A 435 1.96 14.96 -1.91
C PHE A 435 2.31 13.79 -2.83
N LEU A 436 1.39 13.44 -3.71
CA LEU A 436 1.58 12.36 -4.67
C LEU A 436 2.12 12.90 -5.99
N SER A 437 2.88 12.08 -6.71
CA SER A 437 3.40 12.41 -8.02
C SER A 437 2.23 12.60 -8.99
N PRO A 438 2.11 13.78 -9.61
CA PRO A 438 1.05 14.03 -10.58
C PRO A 438 1.38 13.43 -11.95
N ILE A 439 2.61 12.91 -12.15
CA ILE A 439 3.11 12.45 -13.45
C ILE A 439 3.96 11.19 -13.33
N VAL A 440 4.00 10.45 -14.43
CA VAL A 440 4.93 9.33 -14.61
C VAL A 440 6.29 9.85 -15.07
N GLY A 441 7.37 9.40 -14.44
CA GLY A 441 8.72 9.77 -14.85
C GLY A 441 9.81 9.36 -13.88
N THR A 442 11.03 9.79 -14.17
CA THR A 442 12.20 9.53 -13.32
C THR A 442 12.59 10.81 -12.60
N VAL A 443 12.81 10.76 -11.29
CA VAL A 443 13.38 11.89 -10.55
C VAL A 443 14.80 12.14 -11.06
N GLU A 444 15.00 13.24 -11.78
CA GLU A 444 16.28 13.57 -12.40
C GLU A 444 17.24 14.23 -11.42
N ARG A 445 16.73 15.18 -10.62
CA ARG A 445 17.53 15.88 -9.61
C ARG A 445 16.65 16.44 -8.50
N ILE A 446 17.22 16.67 -7.33
CA ILE A 446 16.56 17.30 -6.19
C ILE A 446 17.44 18.45 -5.71
N GLU A 447 16.93 19.67 -5.78
CA GLU A 447 17.62 20.86 -5.28
C GLU A 447 17.04 21.30 -3.94
N LEU A 448 17.91 21.63 -2.98
CA LEU A 448 17.53 22.14 -1.67
C LEU A 448 17.70 23.66 -1.66
N GLU A 449 16.62 24.36 -1.35
CA GLU A 449 16.65 25.80 -1.09
C GLU A 449 16.90 26.06 0.41
N GLU A 450 17.27 27.30 0.77
CA GLU A 450 17.45 27.67 2.18
C GLU A 450 16.19 27.40 3.00
N GLY A 451 16.38 26.73 4.14
CA GLY A 451 15.30 26.46 5.09
C GLY A 451 14.94 27.69 5.91
N ASP A 452 13.66 27.81 6.25
CA ASP A 452 13.13 28.83 7.15
C ASP A 452 12.53 28.18 8.42
N GLU A 453 11.91 28.97 9.29
CA GLU A 453 11.23 28.44 10.49
C GLU A 453 10.04 27.52 10.17
N ASP A 454 9.57 27.53 8.92
CA ASP A 454 8.46 26.73 8.43
C ASP A 454 8.89 25.41 7.76
N GLY A 455 10.20 25.20 7.51
CA GLY A 455 10.75 23.94 7.03
C GLY A 455 11.79 24.12 5.92
N LEU A 456 12.06 23.03 5.22
CA LEU A 456 12.96 22.98 4.07
C LEU A 456 12.15 23.09 2.78
N THR A 457 12.57 23.99 1.89
CA THR A 457 12.01 24.05 0.53
C THR A 457 12.86 23.17 -0.37
N VAL A 458 12.22 22.23 -1.06
CA VAL A 458 12.84 21.25 -1.94
C VAL A 458 12.26 21.40 -3.33
N GLN A 459 13.12 21.45 -4.34
CA GLN A 459 12.70 21.46 -5.73
C GLN A 459 13.02 20.09 -6.36
N VAL A 460 11.98 19.31 -6.62
CA VAL A 460 12.09 17.98 -7.22
C VAL A 460 11.89 18.10 -8.72
N TYR A 461 12.90 17.69 -9.50
CA TYR A 461 12.89 17.72 -10.95
C TYR A 461 12.59 16.32 -11.47
N ILE A 462 11.43 16.13 -12.07
CA ILE A 462 11.00 14.84 -12.62
C ILE A 462 11.12 14.93 -14.13
N ARG A 463 11.93 14.06 -14.73
CA ARG A 463 11.98 13.85 -16.17
C ARG A 463 10.82 12.94 -16.55
N PRO A 464 9.84 13.40 -17.32
CA PRO A 464 8.74 12.55 -17.76
C PRO A 464 9.26 11.32 -18.52
N GLY A 465 8.66 10.16 -18.25
CA GLY A 465 8.92 8.94 -19.00
C GLY A 465 8.59 9.13 -20.48
N ARG A 466 9.35 8.47 -21.37
CA ARG A 466 9.24 8.58 -22.84
C ARG A 466 7.78 8.40 -23.28
N LEU A 467 7.16 9.46 -23.79
CA LEU A 467 5.90 9.35 -24.54
C LEU A 467 6.19 8.64 -25.86
N ASP A 468 5.56 7.48 -26.06
CA ASP A 468 5.49 6.82 -27.34
C ASP A 468 4.60 7.62 -28.31
N LEU A 469 5.24 8.58 -29.00
CA LEU A 469 4.64 9.38 -30.06
C LEU A 469 4.69 8.68 -31.45
N SER A 470 5.01 7.39 -31.53
CA SER A 470 5.22 6.69 -32.80
C SER A 470 4.06 5.80 -33.23
N ARG A 471 2.82 6.24 -33.03
CA ARG A 471 1.65 5.56 -33.59
C ARG A 471 0.58 6.49 -34.16
N THR A 472 1.01 7.46 -34.96
CA THR A 472 0.15 8.16 -35.92
C THR A 472 0.83 8.14 -37.29
N GLY A 473 0.14 7.55 -38.27
CA GLY A 473 0.54 7.63 -39.68
C GLY A 473 0.79 6.28 -40.33
N GLU A 474 -0.15 5.85 -41.17
CA GLU A 474 0.22 5.14 -42.38
C GLU A 474 1.26 5.98 -43.13
N GLY A 475 2.52 5.54 -43.13
CA GLY A 475 3.63 6.24 -43.74
C GLY A 475 4.70 5.27 -44.19
N ASN A 476 4.70 5.00 -45.50
CA ASN A 476 5.74 4.47 -46.38
C ASN A 476 6.83 3.51 -45.82
N PRO A 477 7.02 2.31 -46.41
CA PRO A 477 8.07 1.39 -46.02
C PRO A 477 9.43 1.89 -46.56
N GLY A 478 10.18 2.58 -45.73
CA GLY A 478 11.55 2.94 -46.08
C GLY A 478 12.12 4.09 -45.28
N ASP A 479 12.30 3.94 -43.97
CA ASP A 479 13.54 4.41 -43.34
C ASP A 479 13.79 3.75 -41.97
N SER A 480 15.06 3.43 -41.72
CA SER A 480 15.71 2.87 -40.52
C SER A 480 14.87 2.14 -39.45
N SER A 481 15.14 0.84 -39.28
CA SER A 481 14.59 -0.03 -38.22
C SER A 481 14.79 0.57 -36.82
N ALA A 482 13.72 1.13 -36.26
CA ALA A 482 13.61 1.39 -34.83
C ALA A 482 13.67 0.04 -34.09
N CYS A 483 14.58 -0.07 -33.12
CA CYS A 483 14.63 -1.20 -32.21
C CYS A 483 13.72 -0.87 -31.02
N ASP A 484 12.53 -1.47 -30.99
CA ASP A 484 11.62 -1.36 -29.86
C ASP A 484 12.03 -2.36 -28.77
N ILE A 485 12.23 -1.87 -27.56
CA ILE A 485 12.60 -2.66 -26.38
C ILE A 485 11.51 -2.52 -25.34
N ASP A 486 10.75 -3.60 -25.14
CA ASP A 486 9.75 -3.72 -24.07
C ASP A 486 10.38 -4.35 -22.82
N SER A 487 10.28 -3.68 -21.68
CA SER A 487 10.79 -4.19 -20.38
C SER A 487 9.63 -4.61 -19.48
N TYR A 488 9.73 -5.82 -18.90
CA TYR A 488 8.70 -6.37 -18.02
C TYR A 488 9.29 -6.70 -16.64
N PHE A 489 8.66 -6.23 -15.57
CA PHE A 489 9.08 -6.47 -14.19
C PHE A 489 8.02 -7.26 -13.42
N VAL A 490 8.44 -8.10 -12.47
CA VAL A 490 7.55 -8.82 -11.56
C VAL A 490 7.52 -8.09 -10.22
N SER A 491 6.32 -7.73 -9.76
CA SER A 491 6.11 -7.23 -8.40
C SER A 491 5.71 -8.40 -7.49
N PRO A 492 6.12 -8.44 -6.20
CA PRO A 492 5.69 -9.48 -5.24
C PRO A 492 4.16 -9.60 -5.04
N ARG A 493 3.38 -8.66 -5.61
CA ARG A 493 1.91 -8.61 -5.51
C ARG A 493 1.18 -9.00 -6.80
N ILE A 494 1.87 -9.10 -7.94
CA ILE A 494 1.29 -9.46 -9.25
C ILE A 494 2.14 -10.56 -9.87
N ASP A 495 1.61 -11.79 -9.85
CA ASP A 495 2.24 -12.95 -10.49
C ASP A 495 1.78 -13.10 -11.97
N HIS A 496 2.60 -13.74 -12.80
CA HIS A 496 2.32 -14.20 -14.17
C HIS A 496 2.30 -13.18 -15.32
N VAL A 497 2.66 -11.91 -15.12
CA VAL A 497 2.70 -10.90 -16.21
C VAL A 497 3.67 -11.31 -17.32
N ILE A 498 4.92 -11.62 -16.96
CA ILE A 498 5.96 -12.05 -17.91
C ILE A 498 5.56 -13.34 -18.63
N LYS A 499 5.01 -14.31 -17.87
CA LYS A 499 4.54 -15.59 -18.43
C LYS A 499 3.47 -15.39 -19.50
N ARG A 500 2.50 -14.51 -19.26
CA ARG A 500 1.43 -14.21 -20.23
C ARG A 500 1.95 -13.58 -21.51
N VAL A 501 2.92 -12.67 -21.40
CA VAL A 501 3.57 -12.03 -22.56
C VAL A 501 4.33 -13.08 -23.37
N LEU A 502 5.14 -13.92 -22.71
CA LEU A 502 5.90 -14.99 -23.36
C LEU A 502 4.98 -15.98 -24.10
N LEU A 503 3.88 -16.40 -23.47
CA LEU A 503 2.89 -17.28 -24.11
C LEU A 503 2.29 -16.64 -25.37
N LYS A 504 1.93 -15.35 -25.31
CA LYS A 504 1.40 -14.61 -26.45
C LYS A 504 2.42 -14.50 -27.58
N LEU A 505 3.69 -14.24 -27.26
CA LEU A 505 4.78 -14.19 -28.24
C LEU A 505 4.97 -15.56 -28.93
N ILE A 506 5.03 -16.65 -28.16
CA ILE A 506 5.14 -18.01 -28.70
C ILE A 506 3.94 -18.36 -29.59
N ASP A 507 2.72 -18.02 -29.18
CA ASP A 507 1.51 -18.35 -29.93
C ASP A 507 1.32 -17.49 -31.20
N SER A 508 1.90 -16.29 -31.24
CA SER A 508 1.89 -15.41 -32.42
C SER A 508 3.00 -15.67 -33.44
N ALA A 509 4.03 -16.44 -33.08
CA ALA A 509 5.15 -16.76 -33.97
C ALA A 509 4.69 -17.55 -35.20
N ARG A 510 5.21 -17.16 -36.37
CA ARG A 510 4.81 -17.73 -37.68
C ARG A 510 5.90 -18.54 -38.38
N GLU A 511 7.18 -18.19 -38.19
CA GLU A 511 8.28 -18.78 -38.96
C GLU A 511 9.33 -19.48 -38.11
N THR A 512 9.92 -18.78 -37.13
CA THR A 512 10.98 -19.32 -36.27
C THR A 512 10.80 -18.90 -34.81
N ILE A 513 11.23 -19.78 -33.89
CA ILE A 513 11.41 -19.45 -32.46
C ILE A 513 12.80 -19.94 -32.06
N ASP A 514 13.64 -19.02 -31.59
CA ASP A 514 14.99 -19.31 -31.11
C ASP A 514 15.08 -18.99 -29.62
N ILE A 515 15.40 -19.99 -28.81
CA ILE A 515 15.40 -19.88 -27.34
C ILE A 515 16.81 -20.17 -26.84
N ALA A 516 17.34 -19.25 -26.04
CA ALA A 516 18.53 -19.47 -25.23
C ALA A 516 18.13 -19.32 -23.76
N ILE A 517 18.17 -20.41 -23.00
CA ILE A 517 17.65 -20.42 -21.62
C ILE A 517 18.51 -21.29 -20.71
N TYR A 518 18.66 -20.84 -19.46
CA TYR A 518 19.47 -21.54 -18.46
C TYR A 518 18.77 -22.81 -17.91
N SER A 519 17.47 -22.72 -17.62
CA SER A 519 16.65 -23.82 -17.08
C SER A 519 15.25 -23.76 -17.67
N PHE A 520 14.69 -24.90 -18.09
CA PHE A 520 13.37 -24.94 -18.72
C PHE A 520 12.46 -26.03 -18.10
N THR A 521 11.60 -25.58 -17.19
CA THR A 521 10.76 -26.43 -16.32
C THR A 521 9.32 -25.94 -16.20
N ASP A 522 8.91 -24.95 -16.99
CA ASP A 522 7.53 -24.43 -16.97
C ASP A 522 6.70 -25.14 -18.04
N ASP A 523 5.78 -25.99 -17.60
CA ASP A 523 4.97 -26.86 -18.46
C ASP A 523 4.10 -26.06 -19.45
N ASP A 524 3.57 -24.90 -19.05
CA ASP A 524 2.70 -24.10 -19.92
C ASP A 524 3.49 -23.48 -21.08
N LEU A 525 4.70 -23.00 -20.81
CA LEU A 525 5.61 -22.50 -21.84
C LEU A 525 6.09 -23.64 -22.75
N GLY A 526 6.37 -24.81 -22.18
CA GLY A 526 6.73 -26.01 -22.93
C GLY A 526 5.63 -26.46 -23.89
N GLU A 527 4.39 -26.57 -23.40
CA GLU A 527 3.23 -26.87 -24.23
C GLU A 527 3.04 -25.83 -25.34
N ALA A 528 3.22 -24.54 -25.06
CA ALA A 528 3.11 -23.48 -26.06
C ALA A 528 4.15 -23.63 -27.18
N ILE A 529 5.38 -23.99 -26.85
CA ILE A 529 6.43 -24.26 -27.85
C ILE A 529 6.07 -25.49 -28.68
N VAL A 530 5.56 -26.56 -28.06
CA VAL A 530 5.08 -27.75 -28.77
C VAL A 530 3.93 -27.40 -29.71
N ARG A 531 2.99 -26.54 -29.29
CA ARG A 531 1.92 -26.02 -30.15
C ARG A 531 2.50 -25.26 -31.34
N ALA A 532 3.47 -24.37 -31.12
CA ALA A 532 4.12 -23.63 -32.20
C ALA A 532 4.83 -24.55 -33.20
N PHE A 533 5.55 -25.56 -32.72
CA PHE A 533 6.20 -26.55 -33.57
C PHE A 533 5.20 -27.33 -34.42
N ARG A 534 4.07 -27.75 -33.83
CA ARG A 534 2.98 -28.43 -34.56
C ARG A 534 2.32 -27.55 -35.61
N ARG A 535 2.32 -26.22 -35.44
CA ARG A 535 1.87 -25.25 -36.46
C ARG A 535 2.85 -25.08 -37.63
N GLY A 536 4.03 -25.72 -37.58
CA GLY A 536 5.06 -25.64 -38.62
C GLY A 536 6.12 -24.56 -38.37
N VAL A 537 6.12 -23.91 -37.19
CA VAL A 537 7.15 -22.95 -36.79
C VAL A 537 8.44 -23.71 -36.46
N ARG A 538 9.58 -23.27 -37.00
CA ARG A 538 10.88 -23.90 -36.75
C ARG A 538 11.41 -23.47 -35.38
N VAL A 539 11.57 -24.42 -34.46
CA VAL A 539 12.02 -24.16 -33.09
C VAL A 539 13.46 -24.61 -32.90
N ARG A 540 14.32 -23.74 -32.35
CA ARG A 540 15.69 -24.06 -31.90
C ARG A 540 15.84 -23.68 -30.43
N VAL A 541 16.36 -24.59 -29.61
CA VAL A 541 16.58 -24.35 -28.18
C VAL A 541 18.03 -24.64 -27.84
N ILE A 542 18.69 -23.65 -27.23
CA ILE A 542 20.03 -23.75 -26.66
C ILE A 542 19.86 -23.73 -25.14
N MET A 543 20.30 -24.81 -24.50
CA MET A 543 20.24 -24.97 -23.04
C MET A 543 21.64 -25.22 -22.48
N ASP A 544 21.83 -24.84 -21.21
CA ASP A 544 23.07 -25.12 -20.51
C ASP A 544 23.31 -26.64 -20.32
N SER A 545 24.56 -27.07 -20.48
CA SER A 545 24.95 -28.48 -20.42
C SER A 545 25.04 -29.07 -19.00
N GLY A 546 25.00 -28.23 -17.95
CA GLY A 546 25.24 -28.63 -16.57
C GLY A 546 24.04 -29.19 -15.80
N GLN A 547 22.83 -29.20 -16.37
CA GLN A 547 21.58 -29.50 -15.64
C GLN A 547 20.66 -30.51 -16.38
N PRO A 548 20.95 -31.82 -16.36
CA PRO A 548 20.10 -32.83 -17.03
C PRO A 548 18.71 -32.98 -16.41
N LYS A 549 18.49 -32.53 -15.16
CA LYS A 549 17.19 -32.59 -14.45
C LYS A 549 16.28 -31.38 -14.70
N ALA A 550 16.76 -30.33 -15.35
CA ALA A 550 16.00 -29.12 -15.67
C ALA A 550 15.41 -29.16 -17.10
N ARG A 551 15.10 -30.36 -17.57
CA ARG A 551 14.51 -30.66 -18.88
C ARG A 551 13.15 -31.31 -18.62
N GLY A 552 12.16 -30.49 -18.30
CA GLY A 552 10.85 -30.99 -17.84
C GLY A 552 9.65 -30.19 -18.32
N GLY A 553 9.85 -28.98 -18.86
CA GLY A 553 8.80 -28.21 -19.55
C GLY A 553 8.56 -28.71 -20.97
#